data_AF-A0A562WLA7-F1
#
_entry.id   AF-A0A562WLA7-F1
#
_cell.length_a   1.000
_cell.length_b   1.000
_cell.length_c   1.000
_cell.angle_alpha   90.00
_cell.angle_beta   90.00
_cell.angle_gamma   90.00
#
_symmetry.space_group_name_H-M   'P 1'
#
loop_
_entity.id
_entity.type
_entity.pdbx_description
1 polymer ?
#
loop_
_entity_poly.entity_id
_entity_poly.type
_entity_poly.pdbx_seq_one_letter_code
_entity_poly.pdbx_strand_id
1 'polypeptide(L)'
;METAELRRTYDVLLAEVETGGFGPPGDGGLSAEQIVAHLAVNDELLSEATEAVLAGSTYAYYDLEDIHRPQLDAMVVQHGGLAGLTTLFRETSRRLCALADQLGPAAQTLVETHLREGFELRVDEALPWGRTLDLHGRVHLPLHLAQLRALRTR
;
A
#
# COMPACT_ATOMS: atom_id res chain seq x y z
N MET A 1 -8.65 0.15 -13.10
CA MET A 1 -9.12 -1.01 -12.32
C MET A 1 -10.40 -0.62 -11.68
N GLU A 2 -11.35 -1.55 -11.63
CA GLU A 2 -12.59 -1.34 -10.88
C GLU A 2 -12.27 -1.33 -9.39
N THR A 3 -12.74 -0.34 -8.62
CA THR A 3 -12.49 -0.27 -7.17
C THR A 3 -12.93 -1.53 -6.43
N ALA A 4 -13.92 -2.25 -6.97
CA ALA A 4 -14.32 -3.56 -6.46
C ALA A 4 -13.20 -4.60 -6.49
N GLU A 5 -12.30 -4.56 -7.47
CA GLU A 5 -11.12 -5.43 -7.53
C GLU A 5 -10.07 -5.03 -6.50
N LEU A 6 -9.81 -3.73 -6.33
CA LEU A 6 -8.92 -3.21 -5.27
C LEU A 6 -9.39 -3.68 -3.89
N ARG A 7 -10.69 -3.52 -3.60
CA ARG A 7 -11.29 -3.95 -2.32
C ARG A 7 -11.12 -5.45 -2.09
N ARG A 8 -11.34 -6.28 -3.12
CA ARG A 8 -11.11 -7.73 -3.02
C ARG A 8 -9.65 -8.06 -2.72
N THR A 9 -8.69 -7.36 -3.33
CA THR A 9 -7.27 -7.57 -3.04
C THR A 9 -6.95 -7.23 -1.58
N TYR A 10 -7.47 -6.11 -1.07
CA TYR A 10 -7.34 -5.77 0.35
C TYR A 10 -7.99 -6.78 1.28
N ASP A 11 -9.19 -7.26 0.95
CA ASP A 11 -9.88 -8.28 1.76
C ASP A 11 -9.05 -9.56 1.87
N VAL A 12 -8.42 -10.00 0.77
CA VAL A 12 -7.51 -11.16 0.79
C VAL A 12 -6.28 -10.90 1.65
N LEU A 13 -5.69 -9.71 1.55
CA LEU A 13 -4.49 -9.35 2.31
C LEU A 13 -4.80 -9.23 3.81
N LEU A 14 -5.87 -8.53 4.18
CA LEU A 14 -6.33 -8.41 5.57
C LEU A 14 -6.64 -9.79 6.17
N ALA A 15 -7.30 -10.68 5.43
CA ALA A 15 -7.56 -12.04 5.90
C ALA A 15 -6.26 -12.84 6.15
N GLU A 16 -5.23 -12.66 5.31
CA GLU A 16 -3.92 -13.27 5.53
C GLU A 16 -3.28 -12.73 6.81
N VAL A 17 -3.27 -11.40 7.00
CA VAL A 17 -2.72 -10.75 8.20
C VAL A 17 -3.45 -11.20 9.47
N GLU A 18 -4.78 -11.25 9.43
CA GLU A 18 -5.63 -11.70 10.54
C GLU A 18 -5.40 -13.18 10.88
N THR A 19 -5.07 -14.02 9.90
CA THR A 19 -4.75 -15.42 10.17
C THR A 19 -3.49 -15.56 11.03
N GLY A 20 -2.54 -14.64 10.87
CA GLY A 20 -1.29 -14.63 11.64
C GLY A 20 -0.45 -15.90 11.41
N GLY A 21 0.30 -16.30 12.45
CA GLY A 21 1.21 -17.45 12.38
C GLY A 21 2.53 -17.15 11.65
N PHE A 22 2.90 -15.88 11.55
CA PHE A 22 4.14 -15.46 10.91
C PHE A 22 5.35 -15.73 11.80
N GLY A 23 6.38 -16.32 11.21
CA GLY A 23 7.69 -16.51 11.79
C GLY A 23 8.62 -15.32 11.54
N PRO A 24 9.88 -15.43 11.97
CA PRO A 24 10.86 -14.38 11.71
C PRO A 24 11.10 -14.21 10.20
N PRO A 25 11.45 -12.99 9.75
CA PRO A 25 11.88 -12.81 8.37
C PRO A 25 13.14 -13.62 8.08
N GLY A 26 13.26 -14.09 6.83
CA GLY A 26 14.53 -14.59 6.31
C GLY A 26 15.60 -13.49 6.28
N ASP A 27 16.85 -13.87 5.99
CA ASP A 27 17.98 -12.93 5.98
C ASP A 27 17.70 -11.72 5.07
N GLY A 28 17.70 -10.52 5.67
CA GLY A 28 17.42 -9.28 4.94
C GLY A 28 15.97 -9.09 4.49
N GLY A 29 15.01 -9.92 4.93
CA GLY A 29 13.59 -9.73 4.70
C GLY A 29 12.94 -8.72 5.65
N LEU A 30 11.69 -8.35 5.39
CA LEU A 30 10.84 -7.59 6.31
C LEU A 30 9.98 -8.54 7.16
N SER A 31 9.78 -8.20 8.44
CA SER A 31 8.82 -8.91 9.29
C SER A 31 7.37 -8.67 8.85
N ALA A 32 6.42 -9.45 9.35
CA ALA A 32 5.01 -9.23 9.05
C ALA A 32 4.54 -7.84 9.50
N GLU A 33 4.98 -7.37 10.66
CA GLU A 33 4.71 -6.02 11.16
C GLU A 33 5.27 -4.95 10.21
N GLN A 34 6.51 -5.10 9.77
CA GLN A 34 7.14 -4.14 8.85
C GLN A 34 6.42 -4.10 7.49
N ILE A 35 6.00 -5.25 6.97
CA ILE A 35 5.20 -5.32 5.73
C ILE A 35 3.87 -4.60 5.91
N VAL A 36 3.13 -4.87 6.99
CA VAL A 36 1.82 -4.23 7.22
C VAL A 36 1.98 -2.72 7.47
N ALA A 37 3.04 -2.31 8.17
CA ALA A 37 3.37 -0.89 8.36
C ALA A 37 3.66 -0.20 7.02
N HIS A 38 4.48 -0.80 6.15
CA HIS A 38 4.77 -0.30 4.80
C HIS A 38 3.49 -0.10 3.98
N LEU A 39 2.63 -1.12 3.97
CA LEU A 39 1.35 -1.07 3.25
C LEU A 39 0.44 0.06 3.77
N ALA A 40 0.34 0.24 5.08
CA ALA A 40 -0.46 1.30 5.69
C ALA A 40 0.06 2.70 5.35
N VAL A 41 1.38 2.93 5.38
CA VAL A 41 1.98 4.21 4.96
C VAL A 41 1.69 4.47 3.48
N ASN A 42 1.86 3.45 2.66
CA ASN A 42 1.60 3.56 1.23
C ASN A 42 0.14 3.91 0.92
N ASP A 43 -0.81 3.33 1.65
CA ASP A 43 -2.23 3.66 1.52
C ASP A 43 -2.53 5.12 1.90
N GLU A 44 -1.85 5.69 2.90
CA GLU A 44 -1.99 7.10 3.27
C GLU A 44 -1.41 8.01 2.19
N LEU A 45 -0.20 7.72 1.67
CA LEU A 45 0.40 8.50 0.57
C LEU A 45 -0.46 8.48 -0.69
N LEU A 46 -1.00 7.31 -1.05
CA LEU A 46 -1.96 7.19 -2.15
C LEU A 46 -3.26 7.95 -1.84
N SER A 47 -3.73 7.95 -0.59
CA SER A 47 -4.93 8.70 -0.21
C SER A 47 -4.72 10.20 -0.35
N GLU A 48 -3.59 10.74 0.11
CA GLU A 48 -3.23 12.15 -0.03
C GLU A 48 -3.15 12.59 -1.50
N ALA A 49 -2.49 11.79 -2.34
CA ALA A 49 -2.43 12.05 -3.78
C ALA A 49 -3.81 11.95 -4.45
N THR A 50 -4.65 11.01 -4.02
CA THR A 50 -6.03 10.88 -4.52
C THR A 50 -6.88 12.08 -4.14
N GLU A 51 -6.76 12.57 -2.91
CA GLU A 51 -7.43 13.78 -2.44
C GLU A 51 -6.98 15.02 -3.23
N ALA A 52 -5.68 15.15 -3.51
CA ALA A 52 -5.16 16.22 -4.36
C ALA A 52 -5.75 16.16 -5.79
N VAL A 53 -5.85 14.97 -6.38
CA VAL A 53 -6.49 14.77 -7.70
C VAL A 53 -7.97 15.14 -7.67
N LEU A 54 -8.71 14.70 -6.65
CA LEU A 54 -10.13 15.03 -6.46
C LEU A 54 -10.36 16.54 -6.26
N ALA A 55 -9.41 17.23 -5.61
CA ALA A 55 -9.42 18.68 -5.46
C ALA A 55 -9.05 19.44 -6.76
N GLY A 56 -8.71 18.73 -7.84
CA GLY A 56 -8.32 19.32 -9.12
C GLY A 56 -6.90 19.86 -9.15
N SER A 57 -6.02 19.38 -8.28
CA SER A 57 -4.60 19.78 -8.30
C SER A 57 -3.96 19.43 -9.65
N THR A 58 -3.28 20.41 -10.25
CA THR A 58 -2.48 20.22 -11.46
C THR A 58 -1.07 19.70 -11.15
N TYR A 59 -0.74 19.53 -9.87
CA TYR A 59 0.55 19.04 -9.38
C TYR A 59 0.28 18.10 -8.21
N ALA A 60 -0.22 16.91 -8.52
CA ALA A 60 -0.19 15.81 -7.56
C ALA A 60 1.16 15.09 -7.73
N TYR A 61 1.78 14.78 -6.61
CA TYR A 61 3.08 14.13 -6.50
C TYR A 61 2.90 12.91 -5.62
N TYR A 62 3.39 11.76 -6.09
CA TYR A 62 3.43 10.55 -5.29
C TYR A 62 4.85 9.98 -5.36
N ASP A 63 5.45 9.82 -4.18
CA ASP A 63 6.80 9.32 -4.01
C ASP A 63 6.81 8.30 -2.90
N LEU A 64 7.08 7.06 -3.31
CA LEU A 64 7.39 5.97 -2.42
C LEU A 64 8.86 5.63 -2.61
N GLU A 65 9.74 6.53 -2.17
CA GLU A 65 11.15 6.19 -1.96
C GLU A 65 11.24 5.19 -0.80
N ASP A 66 12.08 4.16 -0.96
CA ASP A 66 12.20 3.00 -0.07
C ASP A 66 12.03 3.37 1.41
N ILE A 67 10.85 3.08 2.00
CA ILE A 67 10.61 3.36 3.42
C ILE A 67 11.68 2.64 4.23
N HIS A 68 12.44 3.41 5.00
CA HIS A 68 13.61 2.89 5.68
C HIS A 68 13.21 2.03 6.88
N ARG A 69 13.87 0.88 7.07
CA ARG A 69 13.60 -0.05 8.19
C ARG A 69 13.46 0.61 9.56
N PRO A 70 14.30 1.59 9.96
CA PRO A 70 14.14 2.25 11.26
C PRO A 70 12.79 2.97 11.42
N GLN A 71 12.22 3.50 10.34
CA GLN A 71 10.90 4.13 10.37
C GLN A 71 9.80 3.08 10.56
N LEU A 72 9.90 1.95 9.84
CA LEU A 72 8.97 0.83 10.03
C LEU A 72 9.04 0.31 11.47
N ASP A 73 10.24 0.11 12.02
CA ASP A 73 10.44 -0.34 13.40
C ASP A 73 9.79 0.62 14.42
N ALA A 74 9.94 1.93 14.20
CA ALA A 74 9.29 2.93 15.04
C ALA A 74 7.76 2.82 14.98
N MET A 75 7.20 2.58 13.79
CA MET A 75 5.75 2.35 13.63
C MET A 75 5.29 1.07 14.31
N VAL A 76 6.06 -0.02 14.22
CA VAL A 76 5.75 -1.27 14.95
C VAL A 76 5.63 -1.00 16.45
N VAL A 77 6.57 -0.26 17.02
CA VAL A 77 6.52 0.12 18.44
C VAL A 77 5.33 1.04 18.74
N GLN A 78 5.13 2.09 17.94
CA GLN A 78 4.07 3.08 18.12
C GLN A 78 2.67 2.45 18.11
N HIS A 79 2.43 1.50 17.21
CA HIS A 79 1.13 0.85 17.04
C HIS A 79 0.99 -0.45 17.84
N GLY A 80 1.95 -0.80 18.70
CA GLY A 80 1.84 -1.98 19.57
C GLY A 80 1.90 -3.31 18.82
N GLY A 81 2.69 -3.37 17.74
CA GLY A 81 2.91 -4.58 16.95
C GLY A 81 1.81 -4.87 15.93
N LEU A 82 1.77 -6.12 15.45
CA LEU A 82 0.94 -6.53 14.32
C LEU A 82 -0.55 -6.22 14.51
N ALA A 83 -1.08 -6.37 15.72
CA ALA A 83 -2.51 -6.15 15.98
C ALA A 83 -2.93 -4.69 15.74
N GLY A 84 -2.18 -3.72 16.27
CA GLY A 84 -2.51 -2.31 16.04
C GLY A 84 -2.18 -1.86 14.62
N LEU A 85 -1.13 -2.41 14.01
CA LEU A 85 -0.86 -2.18 12.58
C LEU A 85 -1.96 -2.76 11.67
N THR A 86 -2.57 -3.88 12.04
CA THR A 86 -3.73 -4.44 11.31
C THR A 86 -4.94 -3.51 11.39
N THR A 87 -5.18 -2.89 12.54
CA THR A 87 -6.22 -1.87 12.69
C THR A 87 -5.94 -0.67 11.80
N LEU A 88 -4.72 -0.12 11.85
CA LEU A 88 -4.30 0.99 11.00
C LEU A 88 -4.48 0.63 9.52
N PHE A 89 -3.94 -0.50 9.07
CA PHE A 89 -4.02 -0.93 7.69
C PHE A 89 -5.47 -1.12 7.19
N ARG A 90 -6.38 -1.57 8.07
CA ARG A 90 -7.80 -1.64 7.72
C ARG A 90 -8.43 -0.25 7.55
N GLU A 91 -8.03 0.72 8.36
CA GLU A 91 -8.52 2.09 8.27
C GLU A 91 -8.03 2.77 6.98
N THR A 92 -6.73 2.67 6.69
CA THR A 92 -6.10 3.27 5.51
C THR A 92 -6.62 2.66 4.22
N SER A 93 -6.73 1.33 4.13
CA SER A 93 -7.24 0.64 2.94
C SER A 93 -8.70 0.99 2.63
N ARG A 94 -9.53 1.13 3.67
CA ARG A 94 -10.93 1.57 3.52
C ARG A 94 -11.01 3.01 3.02
N ARG A 95 -10.20 3.92 3.58
CA ARG A 95 -10.12 5.31 3.14
C ARG A 95 -9.73 5.38 1.67
N LEU A 96 -8.64 4.71 1.28
CA LEU A 96 -8.17 4.70 -0.09
C LEU A 96 -9.23 4.14 -1.06
N CYS A 97 -9.89 3.02 -0.71
CA CYS A 97 -10.98 2.49 -1.53
C CYS A 97 -12.14 3.49 -1.67
N ALA A 98 -12.52 4.18 -0.60
CA ALA A 98 -13.60 5.17 -0.64
C ALA A 98 -13.24 6.41 -1.48
N LEU A 99 -11.96 6.82 -1.48
CA LEU A 99 -11.45 7.88 -2.34
C LEU A 99 -11.39 7.43 -3.81
N ALA A 100 -10.93 6.22 -4.06
CA ALA A 100 -10.89 5.64 -5.41
C ALA A 100 -12.29 5.55 -6.04
N ASP A 101 -13.32 5.21 -5.25
CA ASP A 101 -14.73 5.20 -5.68
C ASP A 101 -15.22 6.58 -6.18
N GLN A 102 -14.60 7.67 -5.73
CA GLN A 102 -15.01 9.05 -6.06
C GLN A 102 -14.33 9.61 -7.31
N LEU A 103 -13.25 8.98 -7.80
CA LEU A 103 -12.42 9.57 -8.86
C LEU A 103 -13.17 9.80 -10.16
N GLY A 104 -14.00 8.85 -10.61
CA GLY A 104 -14.67 8.94 -11.90
C GLY A 104 -13.71 9.37 -13.02
N PRO A 105 -14.04 10.42 -13.81
CA PRO A 105 -13.15 10.94 -14.84
C PRO A 105 -11.80 11.47 -14.35
N ALA A 106 -11.69 11.92 -13.08
CA ALA A 106 -10.45 12.45 -12.51
C ALA A 106 -9.36 11.37 -12.39
N ALA A 107 -9.70 10.09 -12.53
CA ALA A 107 -8.72 9.01 -12.65
C ALA A 107 -7.76 9.18 -13.86
N GLN A 108 -8.10 10.02 -14.84
CA GLN A 108 -7.23 10.33 -15.99
C GLN A 108 -6.25 11.48 -15.74
N THR A 109 -6.34 12.15 -14.58
CA THR A 109 -5.39 13.21 -14.21
C THR A 109 -3.97 12.66 -14.16
N LEU A 110 -3.04 13.34 -14.83
CA LEU A 110 -1.63 12.98 -14.79
C LEU A 110 -1.01 13.43 -13.46
N VAL A 111 -0.33 12.50 -12.80
CA VAL A 111 0.32 12.69 -11.50
C VAL A 111 1.79 12.31 -11.67
N GLU A 112 2.70 13.21 -11.28
CA GLU A 112 4.13 12.88 -11.25
C GLU A 112 4.34 11.75 -10.24
N THR A 113 4.73 10.58 -10.76
CA THR A 113 4.74 9.32 -10.02
C THR A 113 6.17 8.79 -9.96
N HIS A 114 6.72 8.76 -8.74
CA HIS A 114 7.99 8.12 -8.43
C HIS A 114 7.69 6.89 -7.55
N LEU A 115 7.73 5.71 -8.17
CA LEU A 115 7.42 4.45 -7.48
C LEU A 115 8.61 3.51 -7.63
N ARG A 116 9.14 3.05 -6.51
CA ARG A 116 10.17 2.03 -6.45
C ARG A 116 9.73 0.94 -5.49
N GLU A 117 9.61 -0.28 -6.00
CA GLU A 117 9.33 -1.46 -5.18
C GLU A 117 10.30 -2.58 -5.62
N GLY A 118 11.30 -2.82 -4.78
CA GLY A 118 12.38 -3.76 -5.08
C GLY A 118 13.03 -3.53 -6.46
N PHE A 119 13.33 -4.61 -7.17
CA PHE A 119 13.86 -4.57 -8.54
C PHE A 119 12.76 -4.67 -9.62
N GLU A 120 11.53 -4.96 -9.23
CA GLU A 120 10.47 -5.36 -10.17
C GLU A 120 9.59 -4.19 -10.62
N LEU A 121 9.50 -3.10 -9.84
CA LEU A 121 8.69 -1.94 -10.18
C LEU A 121 9.50 -0.65 -10.03
N ARG A 122 9.70 0.03 -11.16
CA ARG A 122 10.30 1.35 -11.22
C ARG A 122 9.50 2.23 -12.17
N VAL A 123 8.85 3.25 -11.62
CA VAL A 123 8.16 4.31 -12.35
C VAL A 123 8.79 5.63 -11.95
N ASP A 124 9.07 6.45 -12.95
CA ASP A 124 9.71 7.76 -12.81
C ASP A 124 9.17 8.67 -13.94
N GLU A 125 7.84 8.82 -13.98
CA GLU A 125 7.11 9.53 -15.03
C GLU A 125 5.70 9.95 -14.57
N ALA A 126 5.08 10.88 -15.29
CA ALA A 126 3.69 11.24 -15.07
C ALA A 126 2.74 10.13 -15.59
N LEU A 127 1.89 9.60 -14.71
CA LEU A 127 0.89 8.58 -15.06
C LEU A 127 -0.53 9.07 -14.79
N PRO A 128 -1.54 8.61 -15.57
CA PRO A 128 -2.93 8.75 -15.17
C PRO A 128 -3.12 8.15 -13.77
N TRP A 129 -3.74 8.87 -12.84
CA TRP A 129 -3.82 8.45 -11.45
C TRP A 129 -4.46 7.06 -11.26
N GLY A 130 -5.48 6.76 -12.06
CA GLY A 130 -6.09 5.43 -12.10
C GLY A 130 -5.09 4.33 -12.45
N ARG A 131 -4.10 4.59 -13.30
CA ARG A 131 -3.04 3.62 -13.61
C ARG A 131 -2.12 3.37 -12.42
N THR A 132 -1.82 4.38 -11.61
CA THR A 132 -1.04 4.20 -10.38
C THR A 132 -1.80 3.34 -9.36
N LEU A 133 -3.10 3.58 -9.18
CA LEU A 133 -3.95 2.72 -8.34
C LEU A 133 -4.06 1.28 -8.89
N ASP A 134 -4.05 1.09 -10.21
CA ASP A 134 -4.00 -0.23 -10.84
C ASP A 134 -2.70 -0.97 -10.53
N LEU A 135 -1.56 -0.28 -10.62
CA LEU A 135 -0.27 -0.86 -10.26
C LEU A 135 -0.23 -1.24 -8.78
N HIS A 136 -0.78 -0.39 -7.91
CA HIS A 136 -0.92 -0.70 -6.49
C HIS A 136 -1.72 -1.99 -6.26
N GLY A 137 -2.94 -2.07 -6.79
CA GLY A 137 -3.81 -3.22 -6.56
C GLY A 137 -3.40 -4.51 -7.26
N ARG A 138 -2.75 -4.43 -8.42
CA ARG A 138 -2.40 -5.61 -9.24
C ARG A 138 -0.97 -6.10 -9.06
N VAL A 139 -0.07 -5.25 -8.57
CA VAL A 139 1.36 -5.58 -8.46
C VAL A 139 1.83 -5.47 -7.01
N HIS A 140 1.72 -4.28 -6.41
CA HIS A 140 2.27 -4.01 -5.08
C HIS A 140 1.57 -4.84 -3.98
N LEU A 141 0.23 -4.82 -3.90
CA LEU A 141 -0.49 -5.60 -2.89
C LEU A 141 -0.26 -7.13 -3.04
N PRO A 142 -0.34 -7.74 -4.24
CA PRO A 142 -0.03 -9.16 -4.41
C PRO A 142 1.42 -9.54 -4.08
N LEU A 143 2.38 -8.66 -4.33
CA LEU A 143 3.79 -8.87 -3.96
C LEU A 143 3.93 -9.02 -2.44
N HIS A 144 3.37 -8.10 -1.66
CA HIS A 144 3.43 -8.18 -0.20
C HIS A 144 2.59 -9.31 0.39
N LEU A 145 1.48 -9.68 -0.26
CA LEU A 145 0.74 -10.89 0.10
C LEU A 145 1.61 -12.16 -0.05
N ALA A 146 2.41 -12.25 -1.11
CA ALA A 146 3.33 -13.36 -1.29
C ALA A 146 4.43 -13.38 -0.21
N GLN A 147 4.95 -12.20 0.15
CA GLN A 147 5.92 -12.07 1.25
C GLN A 147 5.34 -12.51 2.60
N LEU A 148 4.13 -12.06 2.96
CA LEU A 148 3.44 -12.48 4.18
C LEU A 148 3.24 -14.00 4.22
N ARG A 149 2.80 -14.59 3.11
CA ARG A 149 2.63 -16.05 3.01
C ARG A 149 3.94 -16.81 3.16
N ALA A 150 5.06 -16.25 2.68
CA ALA A 150 6.38 -16.84 2.85
C ALA A 150 6.85 -16.83 4.31
N LEU A 151 6.32 -15.93 5.15
CA LEU A 151 6.60 -15.89 6.58
C LEU A 151 5.80 -16.91 7.39
N ARG A 152 4.79 -17.58 6.82
CA ARG A 152 3.98 -18.53 7.59
C ARG A 152 4.82 -19.67 8.16
N THR A 153 4.70 -19.86 9.47
CA THR A 153 5.14 -21.07 10.15
C THR A 153 4.05 -22.14 10.01
N ARG A 154 4.46 -23.39 9.74
CA ARG A 154 3.53 -24.52 9.63
C ARG A 154 2.94 -24.91 10.98
#